data_AF-A0A2N4TY34-F1
#
_entry.id   AF-A0A2N4TY34-F1
#
_cell.length_a   1.000
_cell.length_b   1.000
_cell.length_c   1.000
_cell.angle_alpha   90.00
_cell.angle_beta   90.00
_cell.angle_gamma   90.00
#
_symmetry.space_group_name_H-M   'P 1'
#
loop_
_entity.id
_entity.type
_entity.pdbx_description
1 polymer ?
#
loop_
_entity_poly.entity_id
_entity_poly.type
_entity_poly.pdbx_seq_one_letter_code
_entity_poly.pdbx_strand_id
1 'polypeptide(L)' 'MDEEQFKKVQATMPWTHHVIPTNRGGLVQVLDNKGQEVPIFTMVAFLEVITRKLARPAQPAQEAA' A
#
# COMPACT_ATOMS: atom_id res chain seq x y z
N MET A 1 9.14 5.73 2.87
CA MET A 1 9.36 4.65 3.86
C MET A 1 10.59 3.86 3.46
N ASP A 2 11.33 3.28 4.40
CA ASP A 2 12.47 2.40 4.10
C ASP A 2 12.02 0.96 3.78
N GLU A 3 12.98 0.07 3.44
CA GLU A 3 12.66 -1.31 3.07
C GLU A 3 12.12 -2.15 4.24
N GLU A 4 12.60 -1.93 5.47
CA GLU A 4 12.15 -2.67 6.64
C GLU A 4 10.71 -2.31 7.01
N GLN A 5 10.39 -1.02 7.00
CA GLN A 5 9.04 -0.48 7.17
C GLN A 5 8.12 -1.00 6.06
N PHE A 6 8.57 -1.00 4.81
CA PHE A 6 7.80 -1.55 3.70
C PHE A 6 7.45 -3.03 3.93
N LYS A 7 8.42 -3.86 4.32
CA LYS A 7 8.19 -5.29 4.61
C LYS A 7 7.23 -5.50 5.77
N LYS A 8 7.35 -4.71 6.84
CA LYS A 8 6.42 -4.74 8.00
C LYS A 8 5.00 -4.44 7.56
N VAL A 9 4.81 -3.36 6.78
CA VAL A 9 3.50 -2.96 6.27
C VAL A 9 2.96 -3.99 5.27
N GLN A 10 3.80 -4.50 4.38
CA GLN A 10 3.44 -5.56 3.43
C GLN A 10 2.93 -6.83 4.14
N ALA A 11 3.53 -7.20 5.27
CA ALA A 11 3.12 -8.37 6.05
C ALA A 11 1.74 -8.23 6.72
N THR A 12 1.17 -7.02 6.74
CA THR A 12 -0.18 -6.76 7.26
C THR A 12 -1.28 -6.97 6.22
N MET A 13 -0.91 -7.28 4.98
CA MET A 13 -1.85 -7.63 3.90
C MET A 13 -2.50 -9.02 4.12
N PRO A 14 -3.68 -9.29 3.53
CA PRO A 14 -4.49 -8.39 2.73
C PRO A 14 -5.19 -7.32 3.58
N TRP A 15 -5.26 -6.10 3.06
CA TRP A 15 -6.09 -5.06 3.66
C TRP A 15 -7.53 -5.20 3.21
N THR A 16 -8.45 -4.94 4.12
CA THR A 16 -9.88 -4.86 3.88
C THR A 16 -10.35 -3.42 4.11
N HIS A 17 -11.54 -3.08 3.65
CA HIS A 17 -12.13 -1.78 3.93
C HIS A 17 -13.59 -1.96 4.32
N HIS A 18 -14.10 -1.02 5.11
CA HIS A 18 -15.53 -0.86 5.30
C HIS A 18 -15.89 0.62 5.28
N VAL A 19 -17.16 0.88 4.96
CA VAL A 19 -17.70 2.23 4.88
C VAL A 19 -18.62 2.44 6.06
N ILE A 20 -18.29 3.40 6.92
CA ILE A 20 -19.13 3.84 8.02
C ILE A 20 -20.02 4.96 7.47
N PRO A 21 -21.34 4.76 7.33
CA PRO A 21 -22.22 5.80 6.80
C PRO A 21 -22.20 7.04 7.69
N THR A 22 -22.08 8.22 7.07
CA THR A 22 -22.19 9.50 7.76
C THR A 22 -23.14 10.40 6.98
N ASN A 23 -23.69 11.43 7.62
CA ASN A 23 -24.56 12.41 6.97
C ASN A 23 -23.85 13.22 5.86
N ARG A 24 -22.56 12.97 5.58
CA ARG A 24 -21.72 13.66 4.59
C ARG A 24 -21.04 12.73 3.57
N GLY A 25 -21.51 11.50 3.41
CA GLY A 25 -21.03 10.60 2.34
C GLY A 25 -20.17 9.42 2.80
N GLY A 26 -20.08 9.17 4.11
CA GLY A 26 -19.42 8.00 4.68
C GLY A 26 -17.92 8.18 4.95
N LEU A 27 -17.41 7.46 5.95
CA LEU A 27 -16.00 7.37 6.28
C LEU A 27 -15.49 6.00 5.85
N VAL A 28 -14.42 5.97 5.06
CA VAL A 28 -13.76 4.72 4.65
C VAL A 28 -12.70 4.40 5.68
N GLN A 29 -12.82 3.27 6.35
CA GLN A 29 -11.78 2.73 7.23
C GLN A 29 -11.14 1.53 6.55
N VAL A 30 -9.81 1.53 6.51
CA VAL A 30 -9.01 0.42 5.96
C VAL A 30 -8.38 -0.34 7.11
N LEU A 31 -8.58 -1.66 7.12
CA LEU A 31 -8.14 -2.55 8.18
C LEU A 31 -7.12 -3.55 7.65
N ASP A 32 -6.12 -3.85 8.48
CA ASP A 32 -5.14 -4.89 8.20
C ASP A 32 -5.64 -6.31 8.51
N ASN A 33 -4.80 -7.32 8.26
CA ASN A 33 -5.10 -8.72 8.53
C ASN A 33 -5.28 -9.08 10.02
N LYS A 34 -5.06 -8.13 10.93
CA LYS A 34 -5.32 -8.22 12.37
C LYS A 34 -6.50 -7.34 12.81
N GLY A 35 -7.22 -6.73 11.86
CA GLY A 35 -8.32 -5.82 12.13
C GLY A 35 -7.91 -4.46 12.69
N GLN A 36 -6.63 -4.09 12.57
CA GLN A 36 -6.14 -2.77 13.00
C GLN A 36 -6.28 -1.77 11.85
N GLU A 37 -6.63 -0.52 12.18
CA GLU A 37 -6.70 0.53 11.18
C GLU A 37 -5.32 0.81 10.59
N VAL A 38 -5.25 0.82 9.27
CA VAL A 38 -4.05 1.22 8.53
C VAL A 38 -4.10 2.74 8.34
N PRO A 39 -3.14 3.50 8.91
CA PRO A 39 -3.15 4.95 8.77
C PRO A 39 -3.01 5.40 7.31
N ILE A 40 -3.73 6.45 6.92
CA ILE A 40 -3.73 6.96 5.54
C ILE A 40 -2.31 7.30 5.03
N PHE A 41 -1.46 7.89 5.86
CA PHE A 41 -0.07 8.20 5.49
C PHE A 41 0.76 6.94 5.23
N THR A 42 0.51 5.86 5.97
CA THR A 42 1.13 4.55 5.74
C THR A 42 0.68 3.98 4.39
N MET A 43 -0.61 4.09 4.07
CA MET A 43 -1.14 3.65 2.78
C MET A 43 -0.51 4.42 1.61
N VAL A 44 -0.45 5.74 1.70
CA VAL A 44 0.16 6.60 0.67
C VAL A 44 1.63 6.23 0.47
N ALA A 45 2.41 6.16 1.55
CA ALA A 45 3.82 5.80 1.47
C ALA A 45 4.05 4.40 0.89
N PHE A 46 3.18 3.44 1.24
CA PHE A 46 3.23 2.08 0.71
C PHE A 46 2.92 2.06 -0.80
N LEU A 47 1.89 2.78 -1.23
CA LEU A 47 1.52 2.92 -2.65
C LEU A 47 2.63 3.62 -3.45
N GLU A 48 3.30 4.63 -2.91
CA GLU A 48 4.46 5.26 -3.56
C GLU A 48 5.60 4.26 -3.78
N VAL A 49 5.89 3.39 -2.82
CA VAL A 49 6.93 2.37 -2.99
C VAL A 49 6.51 1.31 -4.00
N ILE A 50 5.27 0.83 -3.95
CA ILE A 50 4.76 -0.15 -4.93
C ILE A 50 4.79 0.44 -6.34
N THR A 51 4.26 1.65 -6.52
CA THR A 51 4.22 2.31 -7.82
C THR A 51 5.62 2.54 -8.36
N ARG A 52 6.62 2.92 -7.54
CA ARG A 52 8.02 2.99 -7.98
C ARG A 52 8.61 1.62 -8.38
N LYS A 53 8.28 0.56 -7.64
CA LYS A 53 8.75 -0.81 -7.95
C LYS A 53 8.12 -1.35 -9.24
N LEU A 54 6.85 -1.04 -9.50
CA LEU A 54 6.12 -1.44 -10.70
C LEU A 54 6.45 -0.55 -11.92
N ALA A 55 6.63 0.76 -11.69
CA ALA A 55 7.13 1.74 -12.66
C ALA A 55 8.63 1.56 -12.97
N ARG A 56 9.23 0.48 -12.50
CA ARG A 56 10.48 -0.07 -13.02
C ARG A 56 10.18 -1.21 -14.03
N PRO A 57 9.44 -1.01 -15.15
CA PRO A 57 9.35 -2.01 -16.19
C PRO A 57 10.64 -1.99 -17.03
N ALA A 58 11.18 -3.18 -17.31
CA ALA A 58 12.18 -3.47 -18.33
C ALA A 58 13.29 -2.42 -18.51
N GLN A 59 14.39 -2.51 -17.75
CA GLN A 59 15.67 -2.23 -18.40
C GLN A 59 15.69 -3.12 -19.65
N PRO A 60 15.84 -2.57 -20.88
CA PRO A 60 16.00 -3.41 -22.05
C PRO A 60 17.11 -4.39 -21.70
N ALA A 61 16.88 -5.68 -21.97
CA ALA A 61 17.91 -6.70 -21.86
C ALA A 61 19.18 -6.09 -22.46
N GLN A 62 20.10 -5.76 -21.57
CA GLN A 62 21.28 -4.98 -21.88
C GLN A 62 22.04 -5.81 -22.90
N GLU A 63 22.13 -5.27 -24.12
CA GLU A 63 22.97 -5.68 -25.24
C GLU A 63 23.95 -6.81 -24.85
N ALA A 64 23.52 -8.05 -25.01
CA ALA A 64 24.43 -9.19 -25.01
C ALA A 64 24.84 -9.42 -26.46
N ALA A 65 25.95 -8.77 -26.81
CA ALA A 65 26.99 -9.13 -27.79
C ALA A 65 26.57 -9.66 -29.18
#